data_AF-A0AAN8IR22-F1
#
_entry.id   AF-A0AAN8IR22-F1
#
_cell.length_a   1.000
_cell.length_b   1.000
_cell.length_c   1.000
_cell.angle_alpha   90.00
_cell.angle_beta   90.00
_cell.angle_gamma   90.00
#
_symmetry.space_group_name_H-M   'P 1'
#
loop_
_entity.id
_entity.type
_entity.pdbx_description
1 polymer ?
#
loop_
_entity_poly.entity_id
_entity_poly.type
_entity_poly.pdbx_seq_one_letter_code
_entity_poly.pdbx_strand_id
1 'polypeptide(L)'
;MCAPAIITRSGRFVCGARFWLSVAALALVRDRSWLALSEKWNDVRTPTREPVTLCENHDDGTTPAQVFCSDCECALCRECFSVMHLHKRNRSHRVTSLAPPPARLEEIDIHQGCARMRVANLLILFHGESLNGLVELPSDPFAALTSATNIAAGRSTPSVCRFCGNALDPHNQLVGVCSHPDCVRFSATACCRNLPCGHPCGGIAGEKECLPCLVCDNEDTAQDGDDVCVVCFTDRLCAAPCVRLGCGHLLHYHCVRAVLEKRWPGPRIQFRFLNCPLCNVQMSHPGLTDLLDPLLALKAEVAQKANMRLEFDGLLGCTALMDPQRFAIGYILSSTKRQSLVNT
;
A
#
# COMPACT_ATOMS: atom_id res chain seq x y z
N MET A 1 -28.52 -21.65 -15.21
CA MET A 1 -27.41 -22.33 -15.92
C MET A 1 -26.33 -21.28 -16.17
N CYS A 2 -25.38 -21.15 -15.24
CA CYS A 2 -24.29 -20.20 -15.36
C CYS A 2 -23.13 -20.85 -16.13
N ALA A 3 -22.55 -20.12 -17.07
CA ALA A 3 -21.40 -20.55 -17.85
C ALA A 3 -20.21 -20.92 -16.95
N PRO A 4 -19.40 -21.93 -17.30
CA PRO A 4 -18.24 -22.29 -16.52
C PRO A 4 -17.19 -21.18 -16.69
N ALA A 5 -17.05 -20.34 -15.68
CA ALA A 5 -15.95 -19.38 -15.61
C ALA A 5 -14.63 -20.15 -15.66
N ILE A 6 -13.75 -19.76 -16.59
CA ILE A 6 -12.39 -20.26 -16.72
C ILE A 6 -11.66 -19.90 -15.44
N ILE A 7 -11.62 -20.82 -14.48
CA ILE A 7 -10.81 -20.70 -13.27
C ILE A 7 -9.35 -20.81 -13.73
N THR A 8 -8.71 -19.66 -13.88
CA THR A 8 -7.27 -19.54 -14.08
C THR A 8 -6.53 -20.31 -12.96
N ARG A 9 -5.34 -20.85 -13.25
CA ARG A 9 -4.50 -21.59 -12.27
C ARG A 9 -4.37 -20.86 -10.91
N SER A 10 -4.39 -19.53 -10.91
CA SER A 10 -4.34 -18.67 -9.72
C SER A 10 -5.55 -18.82 -8.79
N GLY A 11 -6.76 -19.08 -9.32
CA GLY A 11 -7.97 -19.21 -8.51
C GLY A 11 -8.01 -20.48 -7.64
N ARG A 12 -7.32 -21.56 -8.04
CA ARG A 12 -7.18 -22.78 -7.22
C ARG A 12 -6.22 -22.61 -6.04
N PHE A 13 -5.26 -21.69 -6.15
CA PHE A 13 -4.24 -21.46 -5.12
C PHE A 13 -4.83 -20.75 -3.89
N VAL A 14 -5.67 -19.73 -4.10
CA VAL A 14 -6.34 -18.97 -3.03
C VAL A 14 -7.31 -19.84 -2.22
N CYS A 15 -7.88 -20.90 -2.82
CA CYS A 15 -8.76 -21.83 -2.10
C CYS A 15 -8.00 -22.87 -1.24
N GLY A 16 -6.66 -22.90 -1.27
CA GLY A 16 -5.87 -23.87 -0.53
C GLY A 16 -5.67 -23.49 0.95
N ALA A 17 -5.82 -24.46 1.87
CA ALA A 17 -5.55 -24.23 3.29
C ALA A 17 -4.10 -23.77 3.58
N ARG A 18 -3.14 -24.27 2.79
CA ARG A 18 -1.72 -23.88 2.92
C ARG A 18 -1.50 -22.41 2.59
N PHE A 19 -2.26 -21.85 1.64
CA PHE A 19 -2.17 -20.44 1.28
C PHE A 19 -2.59 -19.55 2.45
N TRP A 20 -3.77 -19.80 3.04
CA TRP A 20 -4.24 -19.01 4.19
C TRP A 20 -3.40 -19.20 5.44
N LEU A 21 -2.80 -20.37 5.64
CA LEU A 21 -1.83 -20.57 6.70
C LEU A 21 -0.55 -19.74 6.48
N SER A 22 -0.07 -19.64 5.24
CA SER A 22 1.06 -18.77 4.88
C SER A 22 0.72 -17.29 5.07
N VAL A 23 -0.48 -16.85 4.68
CA VAL A 23 -0.95 -15.47 4.92
C VAL A 23 -1.07 -15.19 6.42
N ALA A 24 -1.61 -16.12 7.21
CA ALA A 24 -1.68 -15.98 8.66
C ALA A 24 -0.28 -15.90 9.30
N ALA A 25 0.71 -16.61 8.76
CA ALA A 25 2.09 -16.51 9.23
C ALA A 25 2.70 -15.12 8.97
N LEU A 26 2.29 -14.39 7.92
CA LEU A 26 2.72 -13.00 7.68
C LEU A 26 2.31 -12.07 8.82
N ALA A 27 1.22 -12.35 9.53
CA ALA A 27 0.81 -11.58 10.72
C ALA A 27 1.87 -11.56 11.82
N LEU A 28 2.72 -12.59 11.87
CA LEU A 28 3.76 -12.73 12.87
C LEU A 28 5.06 -12.04 12.43
N VAL A 29 5.30 -11.88 11.13
CA VAL A 29 6.57 -11.34 10.63
C VAL A 29 6.59 -9.82 10.79
N ARG A 30 7.28 -9.34 11.83
CA ARG A 30 7.35 -7.90 12.16
C ARG A 30 8.60 -7.20 11.64
N ASP A 31 9.60 -7.96 11.26
CA ASP A 31 10.90 -7.46 10.83
C ASP A 31 11.44 -8.38 9.73
N ARG A 32 12.03 -7.78 8.69
CA ARG A 32 12.63 -8.50 7.56
C ARG A 32 13.72 -9.49 8.00
N SER A 33 14.42 -9.20 9.08
CA SER A 33 15.43 -10.09 9.67
C SER A 33 14.87 -11.46 10.07
N TRP A 34 13.57 -11.56 10.38
CA TRP A 34 12.94 -12.83 10.73
C TRP A 34 12.87 -13.79 9.54
N LEU A 35 12.83 -13.26 8.32
CA LEU A 35 12.88 -14.08 7.10
C LEU A 35 14.26 -14.75 6.94
N ALA A 36 15.33 -14.11 7.41
CA ALA A 36 16.69 -14.67 7.35
C ALA A 36 16.87 -15.90 8.26
N LEU A 37 15.99 -16.10 9.25
CA LEU A 37 15.97 -17.28 10.12
C LEU A 37 15.41 -18.53 9.42
N SER A 38 14.76 -18.38 8.27
CA SER A 38 14.21 -19.50 7.51
C SER A 38 15.26 -20.06 6.54
N GLU A 39 15.69 -21.30 6.78
CA GLU A 39 16.58 -22.04 5.87
C GLU A 39 16.01 -22.09 4.44
N LYS A 40 14.70 -22.34 4.31
CA LYS A 40 14.00 -22.36 3.02
C LYS A 40 14.03 -21.01 2.30
N TRP A 41 13.98 -19.90 3.04
CA TRP A 41 14.09 -18.55 2.44
C TRP A 41 15.51 -18.29 1.92
N ASN A 42 16.52 -18.80 2.63
CA ASN A 42 17.91 -18.70 2.22
C ASN A 42 18.19 -19.58 0.98
N ASP A 43 17.59 -20.78 0.89
CA ASP A 43 17.66 -21.66 -0.28
C ASP A 43 17.02 -21.03 -1.53
N VAL A 44 15.91 -20.32 -1.36
CA VAL A 44 15.23 -19.57 -2.44
C VAL A 44 16.11 -18.43 -2.98
N ARG A 45 16.95 -17.82 -2.13
CA ARG A 45 17.93 -16.79 -2.56
C ARG A 45 19.16 -17.36 -3.25
N THR A 46 19.49 -18.63 -3.05
CA THR A 46 20.58 -19.26 -3.80
C THR A 46 20.06 -19.64 -5.18
N PRO A 47 20.52 -18.98 -6.27
CA PRO A 47 19.99 -19.27 -7.59
C PRO A 47 20.45 -20.67 -8.00
N THR A 48 19.56 -21.66 -7.93
CA THR A 48 19.64 -22.82 -8.78
C THR A 48 19.47 -22.31 -10.21
N ARG A 49 20.61 -22.11 -10.89
CA ARG A 49 20.71 -21.69 -12.29
C ARG A 49 20.10 -22.77 -13.19
N GLU A 50 18.78 -22.83 -13.28
CA GLU A 50 18.15 -23.41 -14.46
C GLU A 50 18.37 -22.43 -15.62
N PRO A 51 18.87 -22.88 -16.78
CA PRO A 51 19.20 -21.99 -17.88
C PRO A 51 17.92 -21.32 -18.41
N VAL A 52 17.82 -20.01 -18.19
CA VAL A 52 16.75 -19.18 -18.76
C VAL A 52 16.96 -19.11 -20.27
N THR A 53 15.95 -19.51 -21.04
CA THR A 53 15.96 -19.37 -22.50
C THR A 53 15.72 -17.91 -22.86
N LEU A 54 16.57 -17.34 -23.72
CA LEU A 54 16.51 -15.93 -24.12
C LEU A 54 15.68 -15.76 -25.40
N CYS A 55 15.13 -14.58 -25.58
CA CYS A 55 14.37 -14.19 -26.76
C CYS A 55 15.31 -14.03 -27.96
N GLU A 56 15.09 -14.80 -29.01
CA GLU A 56 15.93 -14.84 -30.21
C GLU A 56 15.75 -13.63 -31.14
N ASN A 57 14.71 -12.82 -30.93
CA ASN A 57 14.48 -11.59 -31.71
C ASN A 57 15.13 -10.35 -31.06
N HIS A 58 15.69 -10.48 -29.86
CA HIS A 58 16.42 -9.41 -29.19
C HIS A 58 17.92 -9.74 -29.18
N ASP A 59 18.75 -8.81 -29.66
CA ASP A 59 20.22 -8.89 -29.55
C ASP A 59 20.76 -8.35 -28.21
N ASP A 60 19.88 -8.12 -27.22
CA ASP A 60 20.23 -7.52 -25.94
C ASP A 60 20.82 -8.51 -24.91
N GLY A 61 20.79 -9.82 -25.23
CA GLY A 61 21.30 -10.90 -24.37
C GLY A 61 20.64 -11.00 -23.00
N THR A 62 19.52 -10.31 -22.77
CA THR A 62 18.91 -10.15 -21.43
C THR A 62 17.41 -10.42 -21.43
N THR A 63 16.73 -10.27 -22.57
CA THR A 63 15.28 -10.49 -22.66
C THR A 63 14.96 -11.99 -22.64
N PRO A 64 14.18 -12.50 -21.66
CA PRO A 64 13.83 -13.92 -21.58
C PRO A 64 12.72 -14.29 -22.56
N ALA A 65 12.83 -15.46 -23.18
CA ALA A 65 11.76 -16.05 -23.97
C ALA A 65 10.65 -16.59 -23.07
N GLN A 66 9.41 -16.42 -23.51
CA GLN A 66 8.22 -16.91 -22.80
C GLN A 66 7.39 -17.86 -23.67
N VAL A 67 7.66 -17.87 -24.97
CA VAL A 67 6.85 -18.52 -25.98
C VAL A 67 7.79 -19.20 -26.98
N PHE A 68 7.61 -20.49 -27.22
CA PHE A 68 8.30 -21.21 -28.29
C PHE A 68 7.30 -21.48 -29.42
N CYS A 69 7.58 -20.98 -30.62
CA CYS A 69 6.80 -21.27 -31.80
C CYS A 69 7.36 -22.53 -32.49
N SER A 70 6.57 -23.58 -32.62
CA SER A 70 6.99 -24.82 -33.27
C SER A 70 7.14 -24.70 -34.78
N ASP A 71 6.43 -23.77 -35.42
CA ASP A 71 6.46 -23.60 -36.88
C ASP A 71 7.55 -22.59 -37.33
N CYS A 72 7.87 -21.61 -36.49
CA CYS A 72 8.99 -20.70 -36.71
C CYS A 72 10.31 -21.19 -36.07
N GLU A 73 10.24 -22.27 -35.29
CA GLU A 73 11.36 -22.85 -34.53
C GLU A 73 12.15 -21.84 -33.69
N CYS A 74 11.45 -20.86 -33.10
CA CYS A 74 12.08 -19.78 -32.35
C CYS A 74 11.45 -19.55 -30.97
N ALA A 75 12.30 -19.23 -30.00
CA ALA A 75 11.94 -18.81 -28.66
C ALA A 75 11.85 -17.27 -28.60
N LEU A 76 10.68 -16.75 -28.28
CA LEU A 76 10.38 -15.32 -28.30
C LEU A 76 9.81 -14.83 -26.97
N CYS A 77 10.07 -13.57 -26.65
CA CYS A 77 9.26 -12.84 -25.67
C CYS A 77 7.85 -12.59 -26.26
N ARG A 78 6.87 -12.32 -25.40
CA ARG A 78 5.47 -12.15 -25.85
C ARG A 78 5.27 -10.96 -26.79
N GLU A 79 6.07 -9.91 -26.65
CA GLU A 79 6.04 -8.74 -27.54
C GLU A 79 6.56 -9.09 -28.92
N CYS A 80 7.71 -9.76 -29.02
CA CYS A 80 8.23 -10.22 -30.30
C CYS A 80 7.30 -11.25 -30.95
N PHE A 81 6.69 -12.13 -30.16
CA PHE A 81 5.69 -13.07 -30.65
C PHE A 81 4.48 -12.33 -31.25
N SER A 82 3.91 -11.35 -30.54
CA SER A 82 2.70 -10.64 -31.00
C SER A 82 2.95 -9.84 -32.28
N VAL A 83 4.13 -9.25 -32.43
CA VAL A 83 4.54 -8.51 -33.63
C VAL A 83 4.82 -9.46 -34.80
N MET A 84 5.62 -10.51 -34.59
CA MET A 84 5.99 -11.44 -35.67
C MET A 84 4.84 -12.36 -36.11
N HIS A 85 3.84 -12.57 -35.24
CA HIS A 85 2.65 -13.36 -35.54
C HIS A 85 1.39 -12.51 -35.80
N LEU A 86 1.57 -11.20 -36.02
CA LEU A 86 0.49 -10.28 -36.37
C LEU A 86 -0.16 -10.61 -37.73
N HIS A 87 0.65 -11.09 -38.69
CA HIS A 87 0.22 -11.37 -40.06
C HIS A 87 -0.73 -12.58 -40.11
N LYS A 88 -1.84 -12.50 -40.87
CA LYS A 88 -2.89 -13.54 -40.93
C LYS A 88 -2.35 -14.96 -41.13
N ARG A 89 -1.29 -15.10 -41.93
CA ARG A 89 -0.64 -16.39 -42.25
C ARG A 89 0.10 -17.03 -41.07
N ASN A 90 0.51 -16.24 -40.07
CA ASN A 90 1.31 -16.69 -38.92
C ASN A 90 0.48 -16.85 -37.64
N ARG A 91 -0.81 -16.45 -37.64
CA ARG A 91 -1.65 -16.44 -36.41
C ARG A 91 -2.01 -17.83 -35.89
N SER A 92 -1.99 -18.83 -36.76
CA SER A 92 -2.32 -20.22 -36.44
C SER A 92 -1.09 -21.07 -36.15
N HIS A 93 0.08 -20.47 -35.96
CA HIS A 93 1.27 -21.24 -35.60
C HIS A 93 1.09 -21.93 -34.25
N ARG A 94 1.60 -23.15 -34.13
CA ARG A 94 1.58 -23.95 -32.92
C ARG A 94 2.61 -23.44 -31.94
N VAL A 95 2.15 -23.18 -30.72
CA VAL A 95 2.92 -22.47 -29.70
C VAL A 95 2.92 -23.24 -28.40
N THR A 96 4.11 -23.36 -27.80
CA THR A 96 4.32 -23.92 -26.47
C THR A 96 4.76 -22.80 -25.54
N SER A 97 4.08 -22.63 -24.39
CA SER A 97 4.52 -21.66 -23.38
C SER A 97 5.76 -22.21 -22.69
N LEU A 98 6.83 -21.40 -22.66
CA LEU A 98 8.00 -21.67 -21.84
C LEU A 98 7.68 -21.28 -20.39
N ALA A 99 8.44 -21.85 -19.44
CA ALA A 99 8.35 -21.42 -18.05
C ALA A 99 8.65 -19.92 -18.00
N PRO A 100 7.87 -19.12 -17.26
CA PRO A 100 8.23 -17.71 -17.07
C PRO A 100 9.66 -17.66 -16.52
N PRO A 101 10.49 -16.68 -16.94
CA PRO A 101 11.75 -16.41 -16.24
C PRO A 101 11.42 -16.33 -14.74
N PRO A 102 12.33 -16.73 -13.85
CA PRO A 102 12.09 -16.59 -12.41
C PRO A 102 11.69 -15.14 -12.18
N ALA A 103 10.38 -14.92 -12.03
CA ALA A 103 9.84 -13.63 -11.67
C ALA A 103 10.61 -13.29 -10.41
N ARG A 104 11.18 -12.07 -10.35
CA ARG A 104 11.93 -11.59 -9.20
C ARG A 104 11.30 -12.18 -7.95
N LEU A 105 12.10 -13.04 -7.33
CA LEU A 105 11.74 -13.97 -6.27
C LEU A 105 10.74 -13.31 -5.33
N GLU A 106 9.61 -13.99 -5.10
CA GLU A 106 8.65 -13.80 -4.01
C GLU A 106 9.09 -12.70 -3.02
N GLU A 107 8.79 -11.44 -3.35
CA GLU A 107 9.31 -10.31 -2.58
C GLU A 107 8.35 -10.08 -1.42
N ILE A 108 8.83 -10.44 -0.22
CA ILE A 108 8.20 -10.09 1.05
C ILE A 108 8.92 -8.84 1.55
N ASP A 109 8.23 -7.71 1.46
CA ASP A 109 8.65 -6.45 2.04
C ASP A 109 7.82 -6.16 3.30
N ILE A 110 8.46 -5.56 4.32
CA ILE A 110 7.82 -5.29 5.60
C ILE A 110 8.06 -3.84 5.96
N HIS A 111 7.00 -3.04 5.88
CA HIS A 111 6.99 -1.62 6.21
C HIS A 111 6.09 -1.38 7.43
N GLN A 112 6.68 -0.90 8.54
CA GLN A 112 5.97 -0.46 9.76
C GLN A 112 4.92 -1.45 10.31
N GLY A 113 5.15 -2.77 10.19
CA GLY A 113 4.20 -3.80 10.67
C GLY A 113 3.09 -4.18 9.68
N CYS A 114 3.15 -3.65 8.46
CA CYS A 114 2.45 -4.14 7.29
C CYS A 114 3.39 -5.04 6.47
N ALA A 115 3.01 -6.30 6.30
CA ALA A 115 3.68 -7.23 5.41
C ALA A 115 3.08 -7.11 3.99
N ARG A 116 3.93 -6.77 3.03
CA ARG A 116 3.64 -6.79 1.59
C ARG A 116 4.26 -8.05 1.01
N MET A 117 3.45 -8.91 0.41
CA MET A 117 3.92 -10.12 -0.24
C MET A 117 3.42 -10.17 -1.69
N ARG A 118 4.35 -10.27 -2.64
CA ARG A 118 4.06 -10.52 -4.05
C ARG A 118 4.30 -11.99 -4.38
N VAL A 119 3.24 -12.74 -4.74
CA VAL A 119 3.33 -14.13 -5.19
C VAL A 119 2.67 -14.27 -6.55
N ALA A 120 3.46 -14.56 -7.59
CA ALA A 120 3.02 -14.58 -8.97
C ALA A 120 2.29 -13.27 -9.36
N ASN A 121 0.99 -13.34 -9.65
CA ASN A 121 0.17 -12.17 -9.94
C ASN A 121 -0.55 -11.61 -8.70
N LEU A 122 -0.40 -12.17 -7.51
CA LEU A 122 -1.10 -11.70 -6.30
C LEU A 122 -0.26 -10.67 -5.55
N LEU A 123 -0.88 -9.55 -5.17
CA LEU A 123 -0.35 -8.64 -4.15
C LEU A 123 -1.17 -8.82 -2.88
N ILE A 124 -0.49 -9.19 -1.80
CA ILE A 124 -1.09 -9.39 -0.47
C ILE A 124 -0.50 -8.35 0.46
N LEU A 125 -1.35 -7.53 1.05
CA LEU A 125 -0.99 -6.54 2.06
C LEU A 125 -1.68 -6.96 3.36
N PHE A 126 -0.92 -7.10 4.44
CA PHE A 126 -1.46 -7.56 5.71
C PHE A 126 -0.87 -6.77 6.87
N HIS A 127 -1.73 -6.27 7.76
CA HIS A 127 -1.29 -5.58 8.97
C HIS A 127 -1.44 -6.48 10.20
N GLY A 128 -0.30 -6.82 10.82
CA GLY A 128 -0.22 -7.77 11.93
C GLY A 128 -1.02 -7.43 13.18
N GLU A 129 -1.21 -6.14 13.49
CA GLU A 129 -1.86 -5.71 14.75
C GLU A 129 -3.38 -5.57 14.62
N SER A 130 -3.85 -5.10 13.47
CA SER A 130 -5.28 -4.96 13.18
C SER A 130 -5.91 -6.22 12.61
N LEU A 131 -5.09 -7.21 12.21
CA LEU A 131 -5.51 -8.45 11.52
C LEU A 131 -6.33 -8.19 10.26
N ASN A 132 -6.12 -7.02 9.64
CA ASN A 132 -6.74 -6.62 8.39
C ASN A 132 -5.77 -6.86 7.24
N GLY A 133 -6.29 -7.28 6.10
CA GLY A 133 -5.50 -7.47 4.90
C GLY A 133 -6.29 -7.24 3.62
N LEU A 134 -5.56 -6.88 2.58
CA LEU A 134 -6.04 -6.68 1.22
C LEU A 134 -5.34 -7.69 0.30
N VAL A 135 -6.10 -8.34 -0.56
CA VAL A 135 -5.56 -9.21 -1.62
C VAL A 135 -6.01 -8.63 -2.95
N GLU A 136 -5.07 -8.11 -3.73
CA GLU A 136 -5.33 -7.66 -5.09
C GLU A 136 -5.04 -8.80 -6.08
N LEU A 137 -6.02 -9.09 -6.92
CA LEU A 137 -5.89 -9.96 -8.09
C LEU A 137 -5.92 -9.08 -9.34
N PRO A 138 -4.76 -8.72 -9.92
CA PRO A 138 -4.69 -8.05 -11.21
C PRO A 138 -5.45 -8.89 -12.24
N SER A 139 -6.39 -8.23 -12.92
CA SER A 139 -7.23 -8.82 -13.95
C SER A 139 -6.40 -9.35 -15.13
N ASP A 140 -5.19 -8.80 -15.30
CA ASP A 140 -4.20 -9.23 -16.27
C ASP A 140 -2.85 -9.49 -15.58
N PRO A 141 -2.23 -10.67 -15.75
CA PRO A 141 -0.91 -11.01 -15.17
C PRO A 141 0.24 -10.08 -15.59
N PHE A 142 -0.01 -9.13 -16.49
CA PHE A 142 1.01 -8.32 -17.16
C PHE A 142 0.86 -6.81 -16.90
N ALA A 143 -0.23 -6.35 -16.28
CA ALA A 143 -0.43 -4.93 -15.97
C ALA A 143 0.65 -4.39 -15.00
N ALA A 144 1.20 -5.26 -14.14
CA ALA A 144 2.27 -4.91 -13.21
C ALA A 144 3.62 -4.65 -13.90
N LEU A 145 3.89 -5.21 -15.09
CA LEU A 145 5.14 -4.93 -15.82
C LEU A 145 5.09 -3.60 -16.58
N THR A 146 3.90 -3.14 -17.00
CA THR A 146 3.73 -1.85 -17.67
C THR A 146 3.77 -0.66 -16.72
N SER A 147 3.52 -0.86 -15.42
CA SER A 147 3.63 0.22 -14.42
C SER A 147 5.08 0.62 -14.13
N ALA A 148 6.06 -0.25 -14.42
CA ALA A 148 7.47 -0.01 -14.13
C ALA A 148 8.28 0.57 -15.31
N THR A 149 7.68 0.77 -16.49
CA THR A 149 8.40 1.18 -17.73
C THR A 149 7.83 2.40 -18.44
N ASN A 150 6.96 3.20 -17.81
CA ASN A 150 6.62 4.53 -18.34
C ASN A 150 7.75 5.56 -18.08
N ILE A 151 8.97 5.21 -18.50
CA ILE A 151 10.05 6.15 -18.77
C ILE A 151 10.19 6.20 -20.30
N ALA A 152 9.45 7.10 -20.93
CA ALA A 152 9.81 7.66 -22.23
C ALA A 152 9.16 9.04 -22.37
N ALA A 153 10.02 10.04 -22.58
CA ALA A 153 9.69 11.42 -22.78
C ALA A 153 8.71 11.62 -23.95
N GLY A 154 7.60 12.29 -23.69
CA GLY A 154 6.60 12.64 -24.68
C GLY A 154 5.26 12.88 -24.01
N ARG A 155 4.52 13.88 -24.47
CA ARG A 155 3.23 14.33 -23.92
C ARG A 155 2.15 13.24 -24.10
N SER A 156 2.20 12.16 -23.33
CA SER A 156 1.21 11.08 -23.37
C SER A 156 0.04 11.42 -22.45
N THR A 157 -1.17 11.40 -23.01
CA THR A 157 -2.40 11.51 -22.23
C THR A 157 -2.50 10.32 -21.27
N PRO A 158 -2.91 10.52 -20.00
CA PRO A 158 -3.05 9.42 -19.06
C PRO A 158 -4.03 8.38 -19.62
N SER A 159 -3.55 7.15 -19.78
CA SER A 159 -4.35 6.01 -20.25
C SER A 159 -5.13 5.35 -19.11
N VAL A 160 -4.79 5.68 -17.85
CA VAL A 160 -5.37 5.11 -16.64
C VAL A 160 -5.83 6.20 -15.68
N CYS A 161 -6.86 5.90 -14.90
CA CYS A 161 -7.40 6.78 -13.88
C CYS A 161 -6.37 7.00 -12.79
N ARG A 162 -6.15 8.26 -12.43
CA ARG A 162 -5.24 8.68 -11.37
C ARG A 162 -5.45 7.95 -10.04
N PHE A 163 -6.69 7.56 -9.71
CA PHE A 163 -7.06 7.01 -8.41
C PHE A 163 -7.23 5.49 -8.46
N CYS A 164 -8.19 5.00 -9.24
CA CYS A 164 -8.48 3.57 -9.27
C CYS A 164 -7.58 2.75 -10.21
N GLY A 165 -6.75 3.39 -11.06
CA GLY A 165 -5.90 2.69 -12.03
C GLY A 165 -6.63 2.06 -13.21
N ASN A 166 -7.97 2.16 -13.28
CA ASN A 166 -8.75 1.64 -14.41
C ASN A 166 -8.45 2.42 -15.69
N ALA A 167 -8.50 1.74 -16.84
CA ALA A 167 -8.35 2.39 -18.14
C ALA A 167 -9.37 3.52 -18.34
N LEU A 168 -8.93 4.64 -18.92
CA LEU A 168 -9.78 5.79 -19.19
C LEU A 168 -10.35 5.73 -20.60
N ASP A 169 -11.65 6.01 -20.71
CA ASP A 169 -12.30 6.29 -21.98
C ASP A 169 -11.64 7.51 -22.67
N PRO A 170 -11.63 7.60 -24.01
CA PRO A 170 -11.01 8.70 -24.75
C PRO A 170 -11.43 10.09 -24.27
N HIS A 171 -12.67 10.25 -23.78
CA HIS A 171 -13.17 11.51 -23.22
C HIS A 171 -12.51 11.87 -21.88
N ASN A 172 -12.25 10.86 -21.04
CA ASN A 172 -11.72 11.03 -19.69
C ASN A 172 -10.18 11.09 -19.66
N GLN A 173 -9.50 10.73 -20.76
CA GLN A 173 -8.04 10.79 -20.89
C GLN A 173 -7.49 12.23 -20.78
N LEU A 174 -8.27 13.24 -21.15
CA LEU A 174 -7.88 14.66 -20.97
C LEU A 174 -7.92 15.09 -19.50
N VAL A 175 -8.85 14.52 -18.72
CA VAL A 175 -9.06 14.84 -17.30
C VAL A 175 -8.16 13.98 -16.40
N GLY A 176 -7.83 12.77 -16.83
CA GLY A 176 -7.04 11.81 -16.05
C GLY A 176 -7.81 11.14 -14.91
N VAL A 177 -9.14 11.27 -14.88
CA VAL A 177 -10.03 10.75 -13.84
C VAL A 177 -11.24 10.09 -14.48
N CYS A 178 -11.59 8.88 -14.03
CA CYS A 178 -12.74 8.15 -14.56
C CYS A 178 -14.07 8.70 -13.99
N SER A 179 -15.19 8.28 -14.59
CA SER A 179 -16.53 8.68 -14.15
C SER A 179 -17.01 8.03 -12.85
N HIS A 180 -16.14 7.30 -12.13
CA HIS A 180 -16.50 6.69 -10.85
C HIS A 180 -16.76 7.78 -9.79
N PRO A 181 -17.88 7.74 -9.04
CA PRO A 181 -18.25 8.79 -8.09
C PRO A 181 -17.14 9.14 -7.09
N ASP A 182 -16.46 8.13 -6.54
CA ASP A 182 -15.37 8.38 -5.58
C ASP A 182 -14.17 9.04 -6.23
N CYS A 183 -13.80 8.65 -7.46
CA CYS A 183 -12.70 9.29 -8.20
C CYS A 183 -13.00 10.76 -8.51
N VAL A 184 -14.24 11.08 -8.82
CA VAL A 184 -14.71 12.47 -9.03
C VAL A 184 -14.68 13.26 -7.71
N ARG A 185 -15.05 12.66 -6.58
CA ARG A 185 -14.96 13.32 -5.26
C ARG A 185 -13.52 13.55 -4.82
N PHE A 186 -12.66 12.57 -5.07
CA PHE A 186 -11.23 12.65 -4.82
C PHE A 186 -10.58 13.76 -5.64
N SER A 187 -10.92 13.89 -6.93
CA SER A 187 -10.35 14.95 -7.78
C SER A 187 -10.65 16.36 -7.27
N ALA A 188 -11.80 16.58 -6.63
CA ALA A 188 -12.19 17.88 -6.07
C ALA A 188 -11.30 18.35 -4.90
N THR A 189 -10.66 17.42 -4.18
CA THR A 189 -9.79 17.72 -3.03
C THR A 189 -8.33 17.43 -3.28
N ALA A 190 -7.99 16.77 -4.40
CA ALA A 190 -6.64 16.41 -4.77
C ALA A 190 -5.82 17.62 -5.20
N CYS A 191 -4.51 17.60 -4.91
CA CYS A 191 -3.58 18.55 -5.50
C CYS A 191 -3.55 18.38 -7.04
N CYS A 192 -3.55 19.48 -7.78
CA CYS A 192 -3.46 19.47 -9.25
C CYS A 192 -2.02 19.69 -9.78
N ARG A 193 -1.03 19.82 -8.90
CA ARG A 193 0.38 20.02 -9.28
C ARG A 193 1.06 18.70 -9.62
N ASN A 194 1.95 18.75 -10.60
CA ASN A 194 2.92 17.68 -10.85
C ASN A 194 4.20 17.95 -10.05
N LEU A 195 4.81 16.89 -9.54
CA LEU A 195 6.07 16.93 -8.81
C LEU A 195 7.26 17.05 -9.78
N PRO A 196 8.46 17.41 -9.30
CA PRO A 196 9.67 17.50 -10.14
C PRO A 196 10.03 16.19 -10.87
N CYS A 197 9.64 15.05 -10.30
CA CYS A 197 9.82 13.74 -10.92
C CYS A 197 8.83 13.44 -12.06
N GLY A 198 7.87 14.34 -12.35
CA GLY A 198 6.86 14.18 -13.40
C GLY A 198 5.56 13.50 -12.95
N HIS A 199 5.53 12.91 -11.75
CA HIS A 199 4.32 12.28 -11.22
C HIS A 199 3.31 13.31 -10.66
N PRO A 200 1.99 13.04 -10.75
CA PRO A 200 0.99 13.86 -10.10
C PRO A 200 1.15 13.79 -8.57
N CYS A 201 1.01 14.93 -7.89
CA CYS A 201 1.10 14.97 -6.43
C CYS A 201 0.00 14.12 -5.78
N GLY A 202 0.34 13.27 -4.81
CA GLY A 202 -0.63 12.45 -4.05
C GLY A 202 -1.35 13.21 -2.94
N GLY A 203 -1.00 14.48 -2.71
CA GLY A 203 -1.52 15.33 -1.63
C GLY A 203 -2.87 15.99 -1.92
N ILE A 204 -3.26 16.93 -1.05
CA ILE A 204 -4.52 17.67 -1.16
C ILE A 204 -4.33 19.06 -1.78
N ALA A 205 -5.41 19.66 -2.27
CA ALA A 205 -5.40 21.01 -2.82
C ALA A 205 -5.11 22.04 -1.72
N GLY A 206 -4.34 23.09 -2.07
CA GLY A 206 -4.05 24.21 -1.17
C GLY A 206 -2.87 24.00 -0.20
N GLU A 207 -2.17 22.87 -0.26
CA GLU A 207 -0.95 22.69 0.55
C GLU A 207 0.18 23.61 0.09
N LYS A 208 0.93 24.19 1.02
CA LYS A 208 2.10 25.03 0.68
C LYS A 208 3.18 24.17 0.02
N GLU A 209 3.52 23.06 0.68
CA GLU A 209 4.47 22.06 0.20
C GLU A 209 3.69 20.84 -0.29
N CYS A 210 4.04 20.35 -1.48
CA CYS A 210 3.46 19.11 -1.99
C CYS A 210 3.94 17.92 -1.16
N LEU A 211 3.09 16.90 -1.08
CA LEU A 211 3.47 15.59 -0.57
C LEU A 211 4.67 15.02 -1.35
N PRO A 212 5.61 14.32 -0.68
CA PRO A 212 6.60 13.49 -1.36
C PRO A 212 5.94 12.55 -2.38
N CYS A 213 6.67 12.21 -3.43
CA CYS A 213 6.13 11.33 -4.47
C CYS A 213 5.81 9.96 -3.90
N LEU A 214 4.58 9.48 -4.11
CA LEU A 214 4.14 8.15 -3.67
C LEU A 214 4.50 7.03 -4.67
N VAL A 215 5.02 7.39 -5.84
CA VAL A 215 5.36 6.45 -6.93
C VAL A 215 6.88 6.24 -7.03
N CYS A 216 7.66 7.28 -6.73
CA CYS A 216 9.11 7.16 -6.70
C CYS A 216 9.53 6.42 -5.44
N ASP A 217 10.45 5.48 -5.59
CA ASP A 217 11.07 4.79 -4.47
C ASP A 217 11.91 5.79 -3.67
N ASN A 218 11.64 5.89 -2.38
CA ASN A 218 12.27 6.90 -1.52
C ASN A 218 12.51 6.28 -0.14
N GLU A 219 13.76 5.89 0.12
CA GLU A 219 14.12 5.16 1.35
C GLU A 219 13.87 5.99 2.64
N ASP A 220 13.75 7.31 2.50
CA ASP A 220 13.51 8.24 3.62
C ASP A 220 12.03 8.32 4.07
N THR A 221 11.09 7.70 3.33
CA THR A 221 9.66 7.73 3.68
C THR A 221 9.20 6.46 4.40
N ALA A 222 8.53 6.63 5.54
CA ALA A 222 8.03 5.51 6.34
C ALA A 222 6.88 4.72 5.68
N GLN A 223 6.25 5.28 4.64
CA GLN A 223 5.15 4.72 3.89
C GLN A 223 5.24 5.15 2.42
N ASP A 224 4.87 4.27 1.50
CA ASP A 224 4.85 4.50 0.05
C ASP A 224 3.41 4.53 -0.53
N GLY A 225 3.27 4.67 -1.85
CA GLY A 225 1.95 4.68 -2.50
C GLY A 225 1.25 3.34 -2.58
N ASP A 226 1.98 2.23 -2.46
CA ASP A 226 1.44 0.88 -2.54
C ASP A 226 0.90 0.42 -1.16
N ASP A 227 1.21 1.13 -0.07
CA ASP A 227 0.71 0.83 1.27
C ASP A 227 -0.79 1.08 1.40
N VAL A 228 -1.47 0.32 2.26
CA VAL A 228 -2.91 0.47 2.52
C VAL A 228 -3.13 1.51 3.61
N CYS A 229 -4.14 2.37 3.43
CA CYS A 229 -4.54 3.27 4.50
C CYS A 229 -5.14 2.49 5.68
N VAL A 230 -4.53 2.63 6.85
CA VAL A 230 -4.95 1.92 8.08
C VAL A 230 -6.25 2.43 8.72
N VAL A 231 -6.97 3.33 8.05
CA VAL A 231 -8.31 3.77 8.49
C VAL A 231 -9.38 3.04 7.69
N CYS A 232 -9.26 3.00 6.36
CA CYS A 232 -10.25 2.32 5.50
C CYS A 232 -9.94 0.85 5.29
N PHE A 233 -8.68 0.42 5.35
CA PHE A 233 -8.21 -0.93 5.05
C PHE A 233 -8.67 -1.49 3.69
N THR A 234 -9.06 -0.62 2.76
CA THR A 234 -9.69 -0.99 1.49
C THR A 234 -8.84 -0.56 0.30
N ASP A 235 -8.30 0.66 0.36
CA ASP A 235 -7.58 1.25 -0.75
C ASP A 235 -6.12 1.55 -0.39
N ARG A 236 -5.25 1.47 -1.41
CA ARG A 236 -3.85 1.92 -1.33
C ARG A 236 -3.77 3.43 -1.16
N LEU A 237 -2.67 3.94 -0.59
CA LEU A 237 -2.44 5.36 -0.40
C LEU A 237 -2.43 6.12 -1.72
N CYS A 238 -1.91 5.55 -2.81
CA CYS A 238 -1.97 6.17 -4.14
C CYS A 238 -3.38 6.31 -4.73
N ALA A 239 -4.38 5.58 -4.21
CA ALA A 239 -5.71 5.53 -4.78
C ALA A 239 -6.65 6.66 -4.33
N ALA A 240 -6.23 7.52 -3.39
CA ALA A 240 -6.96 8.71 -3.00
C ALA A 240 -6.02 9.80 -2.46
N PRO A 241 -6.46 11.07 -2.40
CA PRO A 241 -5.65 12.16 -1.84
C PRO A 241 -5.24 11.86 -0.41
N CYS A 242 -3.95 11.98 -0.14
CA CYS A 242 -3.33 11.68 1.15
C CYS A 242 -2.89 12.95 1.87
N VAL A 243 -2.78 12.85 3.19
CA VAL A 243 -2.15 13.86 4.05
C VAL A 243 -1.02 13.23 4.84
N ARG A 244 0.09 13.98 4.96
CA ARG A 244 1.20 13.61 5.85
C ARG A 244 0.99 14.31 7.19
N LEU A 245 0.61 13.55 8.21
CA LEU A 245 0.45 14.08 9.54
C LEU A 245 1.77 14.65 10.08
N GLY A 246 1.70 15.53 11.09
CA GLY A 246 2.90 16.07 11.76
C GLY A 246 3.81 15.00 12.38
N CYS A 247 3.30 13.79 12.62
CA CYS A 247 4.10 12.63 13.05
C CYS A 247 4.79 11.86 11.90
N GLY A 248 4.59 12.29 10.65
CA GLY A 248 5.21 11.70 9.45
C GLY A 248 4.37 10.65 8.72
N HIS A 249 3.33 10.10 9.35
CA HIS A 249 2.49 9.05 8.76
C HIS A 249 1.50 9.59 7.70
N LEU A 250 1.26 8.76 6.68
CA LEU A 250 0.36 8.98 5.56
C LEU A 250 -0.98 8.27 5.77
N LEU A 251 -2.06 9.01 5.54
CA LEU A 251 -3.44 8.52 5.58
C LEU A 251 -4.25 9.23 4.49
N HIS A 252 -5.31 8.61 3.98
CA HIS A 252 -6.22 9.30 3.08
C HIS A 252 -6.89 10.48 3.79
N TYR A 253 -6.99 11.61 3.11
CA TYR A 253 -7.59 12.82 3.63
C TYR A 253 -9.04 12.60 4.10
N HIS A 254 -9.85 11.98 3.25
CA HIS A 254 -11.26 11.71 3.53
C HIS A 254 -11.44 10.75 4.72
N CYS A 255 -10.50 9.81 4.90
CA CYS A 255 -10.51 8.88 6.03
C CYS A 255 -10.26 9.59 7.36
N VAL A 256 -9.24 10.46 7.41
CA VAL A 256 -8.93 11.21 8.63
C VAL A 256 -10.08 12.16 8.99
N ARG A 257 -10.65 12.86 8.01
CA ARG A 257 -11.84 13.70 8.23
C ARG A 257 -12.99 12.90 8.79
N ALA A 258 -13.31 11.74 8.22
CA ALA A 258 -14.40 10.89 8.70
C ALA A 258 -14.20 10.43 10.14
N VAL A 259 -12.96 10.14 10.56
CA VAL A 259 -12.63 9.80 11.96
C VAL A 259 -12.87 11.00 12.88
N LEU A 260 -12.41 12.19 12.49
CA LEU A 260 -12.58 13.42 13.27
C LEU A 260 -14.05 13.85 13.38
N GLU A 261 -14.83 13.72 12.30
CA GLU A 261 -16.25 14.04 12.25
C GLU A 261 -17.10 13.09 13.10
N LYS A 262 -16.79 11.79 13.09
CA LYS A 262 -17.49 10.76 13.89
C LYS A 262 -17.19 10.85 15.40
N ARG A 263 -16.05 11.43 15.79
CA ARG A 263 -15.63 11.64 17.18
C ARG A 263 -15.49 10.34 17.97
N TRP A 264 -16.12 10.24 19.15
CA TRP A 264 -16.06 9.09 20.05
C TRP A 264 -17.37 8.30 20.05
N PRO A 265 -17.30 6.98 20.26
CA PRO A 265 -18.50 6.15 20.37
C PRO A 265 -19.15 6.33 21.75
N GLY A 266 -20.48 6.45 21.75
CA GLY A 266 -21.30 6.45 22.97
C GLY A 266 -21.26 7.77 23.77
N PRO A 267 -21.84 7.78 24.98
CA PRO A 267 -22.06 9.01 25.74
C PRO A 267 -20.81 9.53 26.46
N ARG A 268 -19.81 8.66 26.72
CA ARG A 268 -18.57 9.06 27.42
C ARG A 268 -17.60 9.70 26.44
N ILE A 269 -17.23 10.95 26.71
CA ILE A 269 -16.24 11.68 25.91
C ILE A 269 -14.87 11.01 26.01
N GLN A 270 -14.27 10.69 24.87
CA GLN A 270 -12.93 10.14 24.74
C GLN A 270 -12.20 10.85 23.61
N PHE A 271 -10.88 11.00 23.71
CA PHE A 271 -10.08 11.77 22.75
C PHE A 271 -9.07 10.93 21.96
N ARG A 272 -9.15 9.58 22.02
CA ARG A 272 -8.23 8.70 21.30
C ARG A 272 -8.30 8.88 19.77
N PHE A 273 -9.48 9.21 19.24
CA PHE A 273 -9.70 9.46 17.82
C PHE A 273 -8.96 10.70 17.27
N LEU A 274 -8.41 11.55 18.15
CA LEU A 274 -7.52 12.66 17.77
C LEU A 274 -6.08 12.21 17.51
N ASN A 275 -5.73 10.97 17.82
CA ASN A 275 -4.38 10.45 17.68
C ASN A 275 -4.24 9.66 16.37
N CYS A 276 -3.03 9.67 15.82
CA CYS A 276 -2.64 8.87 14.67
C CYS A 276 -2.87 7.38 14.97
N PRO A 277 -3.57 6.62 14.10
CA PRO A 277 -3.79 5.19 14.29
C PRO A 277 -2.52 4.34 14.34
N LEU A 278 -1.41 4.83 13.76
CA LEU A 278 -0.14 4.11 13.68
C LEU A 278 0.74 4.30 14.92
N CYS A 279 0.96 5.54 15.35
CA CYS A 279 1.89 5.86 16.45
C CYS A 279 1.24 6.46 17.69
N ASN A 280 -0.08 6.64 17.69
CA ASN A 280 -0.84 7.22 18.81
C ASN A 280 -0.44 8.65 19.21
N VAL A 281 0.34 9.35 18.38
CA VAL A 281 0.66 10.78 18.53
C VAL A 281 -0.53 11.62 18.07
N GLN A 282 -0.84 12.72 18.76
CA GLN A 282 -1.92 13.63 18.37
C GLN A 282 -1.75 14.12 16.92
N MET A 283 -2.80 13.99 16.12
CA MET A 283 -2.80 14.39 14.72
C MET A 283 -2.66 15.91 14.59
N SER A 284 -1.89 16.34 13.59
CA SER A 284 -1.73 17.74 13.21
C SER A 284 -1.55 17.80 11.70
N HIS A 285 -2.33 18.66 11.05
CA HIS A 285 -2.24 18.94 9.62
C HIS A 285 -2.96 20.24 9.27
N PRO A 286 -2.38 21.16 8.47
CA PRO A 286 -3.02 22.42 8.11
C PRO A 286 -4.41 22.26 7.47
N GLY A 287 -4.57 21.28 6.58
CA GLY A 287 -5.84 20.99 5.90
C GLY A 287 -6.93 20.30 6.74
N LEU A 288 -6.66 20.08 8.04
CA LEU A 288 -7.61 19.49 9.01
C LEU A 288 -7.90 20.43 10.19
N THR A 289 -7.36 21.65 10.18
CA THR A 289 -7.50 22.63 11.28
C THR A 289 -8.95 22.98 11.57
N ASP A 290 -9.80 23.03 10.55
CA ASP A 290 -11.24 23.25 10.65
C ASP A 290 -11.95 22.23 11.56
N LEU A 291 -11.46 21.00 11.62
CA LEU A 291 -11.96 19.95 12.52
C LEU A 291 -11.13 19.85 13.79
N LEU A 292 -9.80 19.95 13.71
CA LEU A 292 -8.90 19.74 14.86
C LEU A 292 -9.05 20.82 15.92
N ASP A 293 -9.09 22.09 15.56
CA ASP A 293 -9.13 23.21 16.50
C ASP A 293 -10.32 23.14 17.47
N PRO A 294 -11.59 22.99 17.00
CA PRO A 294 -12.72 22.88 17.93
C PRO A 294 -12.66 21.62 18.80
N LEU A 295 -12.11 20.51 18.30
CA LEU A 295 -11.98 19.28 19.08
C LEU A 295 -10.88 19.37 20.14
N LEU A 296 -9.78 20.07 19.85
CA LEU A 296 -8.71 20.35 20.81
C LEU A 296 -9.17 21.35 21.88
N ALA A 297 -9.97 22.35 21.51
CA ALA A 297 -10.61 23.25 22.46
C ALA A 297 -11.53 22.47 23.42
N LEU A 298 -12.35 21.55 22.92
CA LEU A 298 -13.18 20.68 23.75
C LEU A 298 -12.34 19.79 24.68
N LYS A 299 -11.22 19.23 24.18
CA LYS A 299 -10.29 18.45 24.99
C LYS A 299 -9.73 19.27 26.15
N ALA A 300 -9.34 20.52 25.90
CA ALA A 300 -8.86 21.43 26.93
C ALA A 300 -9.96 21.77 27.95
N GLU A 301 -11.18 22.05 27.51
CA GLU A 301 -12.32 22.35 28.38
C GLU A 301 -12.68 21.16 29.29
N VAL A 302 -12.73 19.94 28.74
CA VAL A 302 -13.00 18.72 29.51
C VAL A 302 -11.89 18.46 30.53
N ALA A 303 -10.63 18.64 30.15
CA ALA A 303 -9.49 18.50 31.07
C ALA A 303 -9.56 19.53 32.21
N GLN A 304 -9.91 20.79 31.89
CA GLN A 304 -10.07 21.84 32.89
C GLN A 304 -11.20 21.52 33.89
N LYS A 305 -12.37 21.09 33.41
CA LYS A 305 -13.50 20.69 34.26
C LYS A 305 -13.19 19.46 35.10
N ALA A 306 -12.47 18.48 34.54
CA ALA A 306 -12.04 17.30 35.28
C ALA A 306 -11.07 17.68 36.41
N ASN A 307 -10.12 18.58 36.17
CA ASN A 307 -9.21 19.07 37.20
C ASN A 307 -9.95 19.84 38.31
N MET A 308 -10.85 20.77 37.95
CA MET A 308 -11.68 21.47 38.95
C MET A 308 -12.47 20.51 39.83
N ARG A 309 -13.02 19.44 39.22
CA ARG A 309 -13.75 18.42 39.97
C ARG A 309 -12.85 17.62 40.91
N LEU A 310 -11.67 17.26 40.43
CA LEU A 310 -10.66 16.53 41.20
C LEU A 310 -10.18 17.34 42.42
N GLU A 311 -10.01 18.66 42.26
CA GLU A 311 -9.71 19.60 43.34
C GLU A 311 -10.85 19.66 44.36
N PHE A 312 -12.10 19.81 43.91
CA PHE A 312 -13.28 19.85 44.76
C PHE A 312 -13.48 18.57 45.57
N ASP A 313 -13.25 17.40 44.96
CA ASP A 313 -13.37 16.10 45.62
C ASP A 313 -12.18 15.82 46.57
N GLY A 314 -11.17 16.71 46.64
CA GLY A 314 -10.01 16.58 47.53
C GLY A 314 -9.02 15.49 47.12
N LEU A 315 -9.04 15.06 45.86
CA LEU A 315 -8.32 13.87 45.36
C LEU A 315 -6.92 14.19 44.79
N LEU A 316 -6.48 15.45 44.86
CA LEU A 316 -5.15 15.86 44.36
C LEU A 316 -4.00 15.12 45.04
N GLY A 317 -4.13 14.79 46.32
CA GLY A 317 -3.11 14.10 47.12
C GLY A 317 -3.14 12.58 47.02
N CYS A 318 -4.00 12.00 46.17
CA CYS A 318 -4.11 10.54 46.07
C CYS A 318 -2.82 9.92 45.52
N THR A 319 -2.51 8.71 46.00
CA THR A 319 -1.30 7.96 45.61
C THR A 319 -1.19 7.74 44.10
N ALA A 320 -2.31 7.64 43.39
CA ALA A 320 -2.35 7.54 41.92
C ALA A 320 -1.77 8.77 41.18
N LEU A 321 -1.74 9.95 41.84
CA LEU A 321 -1.23 11.22 41.32
C LEU A 321 0.07 11.68 41.99
N MET A 322 0.61 10.90 42.93
CA MET A 322 1.81 11.25 43.68
C MET A 322 2.92 10.20 43.53
N ASP A 323 2.60 9.00 43.01
CA ASP A 323 3.55 7.92 42.76
C ASP A 323 4.23 8.08 41.38
N PRO A 324 5.54 8.42 41.34
CA PRO A 324 6.29 8.58 40.10
C PRO A 324 6.33 7.30 39.24
N GLN A 325 6.23 6.11 39.87
CA GLN A 325 6.24 4.83 39.15
C GLN A 325 4.95 4.60 38.37
N ARG A 326 3.84 5.24 38.74
CA ARG A 326 2.55 5.12 38.05
C ARG A 326 2.29 6.21 37.01
N PHE A 327 2.87 7.40 37.17
CA PHE A 327 2.94 8.41 36.09
C PHE A 327 3.69 7.88 34.86
N ALA A 328 4.74 7.08 35.10
CA ALA A 328 5.51 6.45 34.04
C ALA A 328 4.66 5.44 33.25
N ILE A 329 3.72 4.72 33.87
CA ILE A 329 2.89 3.71 33.18
C ILE A 329 1.92 4.35 32.17
N GLY A 330 1.45 5.58 32.42
CA GLY A 330 0.63 6.33 31.45
C GLY A 330 1.40 6.75 30.19
N TYR A 331 2.70 7.02 30.30
CA TYR A 331 3.58 7.33 29.16
C TYR A 331 4.19 6.09 28.52
N ILE A 332 4.53 5.06 29.31
CA ILE A 332 5.15 3.81 28.88
C ILE A 332 4.15 2.95 28.08
N LEU A 333 2.85 2.96 28.40
CA LEU A 333 1.85 2.30 27.54
C LEU A 333 1.64 2.97 26.17
N SER A 334 2.24 4.14 25.93
CA SER A 334 2.31 4.78 24.60
C SER A 334 3.67 4.64 23.90
N SER A 335 4.68 4.06 24.57
CA SER A 335 6.06 4.02 24.05
C SER A 335 6.83 2.72 24.31
N THR A 336 6.20 1.64 24.81
CA THR A 336 6.90 0.36 25.00
C THR A 336 7.01 -0.43 23.69
N LYS A 337 7.95 -0.03 22.83
CA LYS A 337 8.77 -0.97 22.08
C LYS A 337 10.10 -0.35 21.68
N ARG A 338 11.06 -0.33 22.61
CA ARG A 338 12.47 -0.55 22.30
C ARG A 338 13.26 -0.89 23.57
N GLN A 339 14.08 -1.93 23.42
CA GLN A 339 15.18 -2.35 24.27
C GLN A 339 14.86 -3.21 25.50
N SER A 340 14.73 -4.49 25.18
CA SER A 340 15.28 -5.62 25.93
C SER A 340 16.62 -5.31 26.59
N LEU A 341 16.63 -5.49 27.92
CA LEU A 341 17.58 -6.33 28.67
C LEU A 341 18.85 -6.73 27.91
N VAL A 342 19.96 -6.09 28.27
CA VAL A 342 21.32 -6.63 28.16
C VAL A 342 22.02 -6.32 29.48
N ASN A 343 22.53 -7.38 30.11
CA ASN A 343 23.46 -7.46 31.25
C ASN A 343 22.90 -7.19 32.66
N THR A 344 22.58 -8.27 33.38
CA THR A 344 23.54 -8.98 34.29
C THR A 344 23.05 -10.39 34.56
#